data_AF-A0AAV8XA40-F1
#
_entry.id   AF-A0AAV8XA40-F1
#
_cell.length_a   1.000
_cell.length_b   1.000
_cell.length_c   1.000
_cell.angle_alpha   90.00
_cell.angle_beta   90.00
_cell.angle_gamma   90.00
#
_symmetry.space_group_name_H-M   'P 1'
#
loop_
_entity.id
_entity.type
_entity.pdbx_description
1 polymer ?
#
loop_
_entity_poly.entity_id
_entity_poly.type
_entity_poly.pdbx_seq_one_letter_code
_entity_poly.pdbx_strand_id
1 'polypeptide(L)'
;MFLEENTFGAIEKYSIKDVLRNQLLIVHSLENLNGFKLNVTMFIREPTAFRRNLQRVKPEDMERSGGYYGLDGSFLSSLANKMNFKVSVFQPIDGENFGYVTKKGRITGSLADIVYGRAEFAGNSRFLMDYGTDHIEVYENYTQ
;
A
#
# COMPACT_ATOMS: atom_id res chain seq x y z
N MET A 1 26.23 -9.49 21.77
CA MET A 1 25.06 -9.86 20.94
C MET A 1 23.88 -9.13 21.55
N PHE A 2 23.63 -7.90 21.10
CA PHE A 2 22.52 -7.10 21.61
C PHE A 2 21.27 -7.46 20.80
N LEU A 3 20.23 -7.90 21.49
CA LEU A 3 18.90 -8.06 20.91
C LEU A 3 18.40 -6.65 20.62
N GLU A 4 18.29 -6.27 19.33
CA GLU A 4 17.59 -5.05 18.95
C GLU A 4 16.13 -5.19 19.39
N GLU A 5 15.69 -4.30 20.29
CA GLU A 5 14.28 -4.18 20.63
C GLU A 5 13.49 -3.94 19.35
N ASN A 6 12.47 -4.77 19.10
CA ASN A 6 11.65 -4.72 17.90
C ASN A 6 10.78 -3.44 17.94
N THR A 7 11.29 -2.33 17.41
CA THR A 7 10.70 -0.98 17.42
C THR A 7 9.63 -0.83 16.34
N PHE A 8 8.63 -1.69 16.38
CA PHE A 8 7.54 -1.71 15.40
C PHE A 8 6.73 -0.40 15.45
N GLY A 9 6.68 0.33 14.34
CA GLY A 9 6.00 1.62 14.23
C GLY A 9 6.65 2.74 15.06
N ALA A 10 7.92 2.59 15.44
CA ALA A 10 8.60 3.60 16.22
C ALA A 10 8.79 4.90 15.42
N ILE A 11 8.45 6.01 16.08
CA ILE A 11 8.68 7.36 15.56
C ILE A 11 10.04 7.81 16.10
N GLU A 12 11.02 7.88 15.21
CA GLU A 12 12.32 8.46 15.52
C GLU A 12 12.23 9.99 15.42
N LYS A 13 12.64 10.69 16.48
CA LYS A 13 12.64 12.15 16.54
C LYS A 13 14.06 12.66 16.44
N TYR A 14 14.34 13.46 15.42
CA TYR A 14 15.62 14.11 15.23
C TYR A 14 15.47 15.63 15.34
N SER A 15 16.45 16.30 15.93
CA SER A 15 16.51 17.77 15.85
C SER A 15 17.00 18.20 14.46
N ILE A 16 16.71 19.44 14.08
CA ILE A 16 17.24 20.03 12.83
C ILE A 16 18.78 19.94 12.80
N LYS A 17 19.44 20.08 13.95
CA LYS A 17 20.91 20.00 14.02
C LYS A 17 21.42 18.59 13.73
N ASP A 18 20.69 17.56 14.12
CA ASP A 18 21.06 16.16 13.86
C ASP A 18 20.92 15.84 12.38
N VAL A 19 19.83 16.29 11.76
CA VAL A 19 19.60 16.17 10.31
C VAL A 19 20.66 16.91 9.49
N LEU A 20 21.02 18.14 9.88
CA LEU A 20 22.05 18.91 9.18
C LEU A 20 23.44 18.24 9.25
N ARG A 21 23.70 17.47 10.32
CA ARG A 21 24.94 16.71 10.48
C ARG A 21 24.92 15.38 9.72
N ASN A 22 23.73 14.80 9.55
CA ASN A 22 23.55 13.56 8.80
C ASN A 22 22.18 13.55 8.09
N GLN A 23 22.18 13.93 6.82
CA GLN A 23 20.97 13.97 6.00
C GLN A 23 20.36 12.57 5.76
N LEU A 24 21.14 11.50 5.93
CA LEU A 24 20.67 10.12 5.79
C LEU A 24 19.60 9.75 6.83
N LEU A 25 19.51 10.48 7.94
CA LEU A 25 18.45 10.29 8.94
C LEU A 25 17.05 10.53 8.36
N ILE A 26 16.92 11.47 7.43
CA ILE A 26 15.66 11.68 6.70
C ILE A 26 15.47 10.57 5.67
N VAL A 27 16.50 10.28 4.87
CA VAL A 27 16.41 9.30 3.77
C VAL A 27 16.06 7.91 4.30
N HIS A 28 16.69 7.45 5.37
CA HIS A 28 16.38 6.16 5.98
C HIS A 28 14.94 6.07 6.49
N SER A 29 14.39 7.16 7.04
CA SER A 29 12.98 7.20 7.48
C SER A 29 11.98 7.07 6.33
N LEU A 30 12.39 7.41 5.10
CA LEU A 30 11.59 7.23 3.89
C LEU A 30 11.75 5.83 3.28
N GLU A 31 12.84 5.12 3.55
CA GLU A 31 13.12 3.79 3.01
C GLU A 31 12.70 2.64 3.93
N ASN A 32 12.42 2.93 5.20
CA ASN A 32 12.06 1.94 6.20
C ASN A 32 10.90 2.45 7.07
N LEU A 33 9.72 1.85 6.90
CA LEU A 33 8.52 2.17 7.64
C LEU A 33 8.43 1.42 9.00
N ASN A 34 9.51 0.76 9.44
CA ASN A 34 9.62 0.10 10.74
C ASN A 34 8.45 -0.83 11.08
N GLY A 35 7.97 -1.55 10.07
CA GLY A 35 6.86 -2.48 10.17
C GLY A 35 5.48 -1.84 10.14
N PHE A 36 5.33 -0.51 10.03
CA PHE A 36 4.05 0.21 10.08
C PHE A 36 2.92 -0.53 9.35
N LYS A 37 1.73 -0.58 9.96
CA LYS A 37 0.60 -1.30 9.37
C LYS A 37 -0.12 -0.38 8.39
N LEU A 38 -0.01 -0.67 7.10
CA LEU A 38 -0.63 0.06 6.00
C LEU A 38 -1.92 -0.64 5.56
N ASN A 39 -3.03 0.08 5.63
CA ASN A 39 -4.35 -0.35 5.17
C ASN A 39 -4.45 -0.20 3.65
N VAL A 40 -4.72 -1.31 2.99
CA VAL A 40 -4.76 -1.39 1.53
C VAL A 40 -6.15 -1.81 1.09
N THR A 41 -6.79 -1.00 0.25
CA THR A 41 -8.03 -1.41 -0.44
C THR A 41 -7.66 -2.15 -1.72
N MET A 42 -8.10 -3.40 -1.86
CA MET A 42 -7.78 -4.26 -3.00
C MET A 42 -8.84 -5.32 -3.22
N PHE A 43 -9.18 -5.59 -4.48
CA PHE A 43 -10.17 -6.57 -4.90
C PHE A 43 -9.59 -7.60 -5.88
N ILE A 44 -10.31 -8.69 -6.08
CA ILE A 44 -9.93 -9.76 -7.01
C ILE A 44 -10.17 -9.30 -8.45
N ARG A 45 -9.13 -9.39 -9.28
CA ARG A 45 -9.12 -9.15 -10.71
C ARG A 45 -8.11 -10.07 -11.39
N GLU A 46 -8.53 -11.26 -11.82
CA GLU A 46 -7.63 -12.16 -12.54
C GLU A 46 -7.19 -11.54 -13.89
N PRO A 47 -5.92 -11.71 -14.31
CA PRO A 47 -4.84 -12.42 -13.63
C PRO A 47 -3.96 -11.51 -12.72
N THR A 48 -4.30 -10.22 -12.57
CA THR A 48 -3.42 -9.25 -11.88
C THR A 48 -3.52 -9.30 -10.36
N ALA A 49 -4.68 -9.62 -9.82
CA ALA A 49 -4.96 -9.72 -8.39
C ALA A 49 -5.87 -10.91 -8.11
N PHE A 50 -5.40 -11.94 -7.40
CA PHE A 50 -6.27 -13.06 -7.02
C PHE A 50 -5.82 -13.72 -5.74
N ARG A 51 -6.72 -14.42 -5.04
CA ARG A 51 -6.41 -15.19 -3.83
C ARG A 51 -6.57 -16.67 -4.19
N ARG A 52 -5.47 -17.37 -4.46
CA ARG A 52 -5.46 -18.82 -4.70
C ARG A 52 -4.48 -19.46 -3.75
N ASN A 53 -4.81 -20.64 -3.22
CA ASN A 53 -3.88 -21.41 -2.42
C ASN A 53 -2.85 -22.07 -3.35
N LEU A 54 -1.88 -21.28 -3.83
CA LEU A 54 -0.84 -21.76 -4.74
C LEU A 54 0.28 -22.40 -3.90
N GLN A 55 0.37 -23.73 -3.93
CA GLN A 55 1.46 -24.50 -3.28
C GLN A 55 2.88 -24.07 -3.70
N ARG A 56 3.01 -23.26 -4.75
CA ARG A 56 4.28 -22.81 -5.33
C ARG A 56 4.75 -21.43 -4.83
N VAL A 57 3.97 -20.74 -4.01
CA VAL A 57 4.38 -19.44 -3.47
C VAL A 57 4.79 -19.61 -2.03
N LYS A 58 5.90 -18.97 -1.66
CA LYS A 58 6.41 -19.04 -0.30
C LYS A 58 5.39 -18.38 0.66
N PRO A 59 5.11 -18.99 1.82
CA PRO A 59 4.17 -18.43 2.80
C PRO A 59 4.50 -16.99 3.22
N GLU A 60 5.80 -16.66 3.29
CA GLU A 60 6.29 -15.32 3.64
C GLU A 60 5.82 -14.23 2.67
N ASP A 61 5.82 -14.50 1.37
CA ASP A 61 5.36 -13.55 0.35
C ASP A 61 3.83 -13.38 0.39
N MET A 62 3.11 -14.43 0.80
CA MET A 62 1.65 -14.41 0.94
C MET A 62 1.21 -13.52 2.10
N GLU A 63 1.92 -13.55 3.23
CA GLU A 63 1.63 -12.67 4.36
C GLU A 63 1.90 -11.20 4.01
N ARG A 64 2.95 -10.94 3.22
CA ARG A 64 3.37 -9.58 2.82
C ARG A 64 2.46 -8.91 1.79
N SER A 65 1.60 -9.66 1.11
CA SER A 65 0.57 -9.12 0.20
C SER A 65 -0.87 -9.25 0.73
N GLY A 66 -1.06 -9.65 1.99
CA GLY A 66 -2.40 -9.91 2.55
C GLY A 66 -3.13 -11.06 1.86
N GLY A 67 -2.39 -12.00 1.29
CA GLY A 67 -2.90 -13.17 0.59
C GLY A 67 -3.30 -12.93 -0.86
N TYR A 68 -2.86 -11.83 -1.49
CA TYR A 68 -3.07 -11.57 -2.92
C TYR A 68 -1.86 -12.00 -3.77
N TYR A 69 -2.17 -12.51 -4.96
CA TYR A 69 -1.26 -12.97 -6.00
C TYR A 69 -1.51 -12.24 -7.31
N GLY A 70 -0.73 -12.57 -8.33
CA GLY A 70 -0.72 -11.87 -9.61
C GLY A 70 0.23 -10.68 -9.55
N LEU A 71 0.25 -9.88 -10.62
CA LEU A 71 1.12 -8.71 -10.71
C LEU A 71 0.94 -7.75 -9.53
N ASP A 72 -0.31 -7.42 -9.18
CA ASP A 72 -0.65 -6.48 -8.12
C ASP A 72 -0.22 -7.01 -6.73
N GLY A 73 -0.45 -8.30 -6.47
CA GLY A 73 -0.05 -8.96 -5.22
C GLY A 73 1.47 -9.06 -5.06
N SER A 74 2.18 -9.42 -6.14
CA SER A 74 3.65 -9.49 -6.16
C SER A 74 4.30 -8.12 -5.99
N PHE A 75 3.73 -7.08 -6.61
CA PHE A 75 4.17 -5.69 -6.41
C PHE A 75 4.00 -5.29 -4.95
N LEU A 76 2.82 -5.52 -4.37
CA LEU A 76 2.54 -5.17 -2.98
C LEU A 76 3.48 -5.89 -2.00
N SER A 77 3.74 -7.19 -2.21
CA SER A 77 4.70 -7.96 -1.40
C SER A 77 6.12 -7.38 -1.51
N SER A 78 6.56 -7.09 -2.74
CA SER A 78 7.90 -6.53 -2.98
C SER A 78 8.06 -5.16 -2.31
N LEU A 79 7.03 -4.31 -2.41
CA LEU A 79 7.01 -2.99 -1.79
C LEU A 79 7.02 -3.10 -0.26
N ALA A 80 6.19 -3.98 0.32
CA ALA A 80 6.13 -4.23 1.75
C ALA A 80 7.46 -4.75 2.32
N ASN A 81 8.17 -5.60 1.56
CA ASN A 81 9.49 -6.09 1.92
C ASN A 81 10.56 -4.99 1.82
N LYS A 82 10.58 -4.26 0.70
CA LYS A 82 11.59 -3.21 0.44
C LYS A 82 11.52 -2.07 1.45
N MET A 83 10.30 -1.66 1.80
CA MET A 83 10.02 -0.53 2.68
C MET A 83 9.75 -0.98 4.13
N ASN A 84 9.86 -2.27 4.41
CA ASN A 84 9.59 -2.89 5.71
C ASN A 84 8.29 -2.39 6.36
N PHE A 85 7.14 -2.62 5.71
CA PHE A 85 5.82 -2.41 6.33
C PHE A 85 5.00 -3.70 6.37
N LYS A 86 3.90 -3.67 7.12
CA LYS A 86 2.89 -4.74 7.12
C LYS A 86 1.65 -4.27 6.38
N VAL A 87 1.03 -5.17 5.62
CA VAL A 87 -0.20 -4.88 4.89
C VAL A 87 -1.43 -5.35 5.66
N SER A 88 -2.49 -4.55 5.58
CA SER A 88 -3.82 -4.89 6.04
C SER A 88 -4.78 -4.73 4.87
N VAL A 89 -4.96 -5.79 4.11
CA VAL A 89 -5.73 -5.74 2.87
C VAL A 89 -7.21 -6.00 3.14
N PHE A 90 -8.07 -5.13 2.64
CA PHE A 90 -9.52 -5.30 2.67
C PHE A 90 -10.13 -4.99 1.30
N GLN A 91 -11.30 -5.56 1.01
CA GLN A 91 -12.05 -5.25 -0.21
C GLN A 91 -12.86 -3.96 -0.04
N PRO A 92 -13.17 -3.24 -1.14
CA PRO A 92 -13.93 -2.01 -1.07
C PRO A 92 -15.21 -2.11 -0.23
N ILE A 93 -15.42 -1.14 0.67
CA ILE A 93 -16.46 -1.22 1.71
C ILE A 93 -17.87 -1.32 1.12
N ASP A 94 -18.11 -0.62 0.01
CA ASP A 94 -19.40 -0.62 -0.69
C ASP A 94 -19.54 -1.73 -1.74
N GLY A 95 -18.53 -2.61 -1.86
CA GLY A 95 -18.50 -3.72 -2.81
C GLY A 95 -18.21 -3.31 -4.27
N GLU A 96 -18.07 -2.00 -4.54
CA GLU A 96 -17.70 -1.51 -5.86
C GLU A 96 -16.18 -1.60 -6.06
N ASN A 97 -15.73 -2.10 -7.21
CA ASN A 97 -14.31 -2.34 -7.44
C ASN A 97 -13.48 -1.04 -7.49
N PHE A 98 -13.26 -0.46 -8.68
CA PHE A 98 -12.41 0.74 -8.83
C PHE A 98 -13.04 1.98 -8.21
N GLY A 99 -14.36 2.12 -8.31
CA GLY A 99 -15.07 3.30 -7.88
C GLY A 99 -15.12 4.41 -8.94
N TYR A 100 -16.07 5.32 -8.76
CA TYR A 100 -16.30 6.48 -9.62
C TYR A 100 -17.04 7.57 -8.85
N VAL A 101 -17.03 8.79 -9.37
CA VAL A 101 -17.84 9.90 -8.85
C VAL A 101 -19.16 9.95 -9.63
N THR A 102 -20.27 9.77 -8.93
CA THR A 102 -21.61 9.91 -9.52
C THR A 102 -21.90 11.35 -9.89
N LYS A 103 -22.90 11.59 -10.76
CA LYS A 103 -23.40 12.95 -11.06
C LYS A 103 -23.87 13.74 -9.83
N LYS A 104 -24.19 13.05 -8.73
CA LYS A 104 -24.60 13.65 -7.45
C LYS A 104 -23.41 13.88 -6.49
N GLY A 105 -22.18 13.68 -6.95
CA GLY A 105 -20.95 13.86 -6.15
C GLY A 105 -20.61 12.70 -5.22
N ARG A 106 -21.43 11.63 -5.16
CA ARG A 106 -21.10 10.43 -4.37
C ARG A 106 -19.92 9.69 -5.00
N ILE A 107 -18.88 9.44 -4.20
CA ILE A 107 -17.70 8.64 -4.56
C ILE A 107 -17.92 7.19 -4.09
N THR A 108 -17.50 6.21 -4.90
CA THR A 108 -17.70 4.78 -4.62
C THR A 108 -16.40 3.97 -4.65
N GLY A 109 -16.49 2.70 -4.28
CA GLY A 109 -15.46 1.69 -4.41
C GLY A 109 -14.17 2.00 -3.68
N SER A 110 -13.09 1.38 -4.13
CA SER A 110 -11.73 1.66 -3.63
C SER A 110 -11.31 3.12 -3.79
N LEU A 111 -11.84 3.87 -4.78
CA LEU A 111 -11.62 5.32 -4.87
C LEU A 111 -12.16 6.03 -3.63
N ALA A 112 -13.37 5.69 -3.19
CA ALA A 112 -13.95 6.23 -1.95
C ALA A 112 -13.13 5.83 -0.72
N ASP A 113 -12.53 4.65 -0.71
CA ASP A 113 -11.70 4.23 0.41
C ASP A 113 -10.44 5.08 0.57
N ILE A 114 -9.83 5.51 -0.55
CA ILE A 114 -8.71 6.45 -0.51
C ILE A 114 -9.20 7.86 -0.13
N VAL A 115 -10.21 8.38 -0.82
CA VAL A 115 -10.68 9.76 -0.61
C VAL A 115 -11.20 9.99 0.81
N TYR A 116 -11.85 8.98 1.41
CA TYR A 116 -12.34 9.08 2.78
C TYR A 116 -11.34 8.58 3.84
N GLY A 117 -10.08 8.34 3.47
CA GLY A 117 -9.02 7.96 4.41
C GLY A 117 -9.22 6.61 5.11
N ARG A 118 -9.92 5.68 4.46
CA ARG A 118 -10.16 4.31 4.96
C ARG A 118 -9.02 3.36 4.59
N ALA A 119 -8.32 3.66 3.50
CA ALA A 119 -7.08 3.01 3.09
C ALA A 119 -6.05 4.10 2.78
N GLU A 120 -4.78 3.81 3.02
CA GLU A 120 -3.68 4.68 2.60
C GLU A 120 -3.17 4.33 1.20
N PHE A 121 -3.49 3.12 0.69
CA PHE A 121 -3.06 2.67 -0.62
C PHE A 121 -4.12 1.82 -1.33
N ALA A 122 -4.24 1.98 -2.64
CA ALA A 122 -5.09 1.13 -3.49
C ALA A 122 -4.22 0.11 -4.22
N GLY A 123 -4.36 -1.17 -3.87
CA GLY A 123 -3.41 -2.21 -4.29
C GLY A 123 -3.55 -2.71 -5.73
N ASN A 124 -4.67 -2.44 -6.40
CA ASN A 124 -4.88 -2.85 -7.78
C ASN A 124 -4.28 -1.85 -8.77
N SER A 125 -3.65 -2.34 -9.84
CA SER A 125 -3.27 -1.52 -11.00
C SER A 125 -4.47 -0.76 -11.57
N ARG A 126 -4.29 0.52 -11.89
CA ARG A 126 -5.32 1.44 -12.41
C ARG A 126 -4.87 2.17 -13.65
N PHE A 127 -5.85 2.58 -14.45
CA PHE A 127 -5.60 3.54 -15.53
C PHE A 127 -5.42 4.95 -14.96
N LEU A 128 -4.47 5.70 -15.51
CA LEU A 128 -4.32 7.10 -15.17
C LEU A 128 -5.34 7.92 -15.96
N MET A 129 -6.36 8.43 -15.27
CA MET A 129 -7.44 9.21 -15.86
C MET A 129 -7.97 10.25 -14.87
N ASP A 130 -8.75 11.21 -15.36
CA ASP A 130 -9.49 12.12 -14.48
C ASP A 130 -10.61 11.35 -13.77
N TYR A 131 -10.46 11.21 -12.45
CA TYR A 131 -11.42 10.52 -11.58
C TYR A 131 -12.49 11.46 -11.00
N GLY A 132 -12.48 12.74 -11.35
CA GLY A 132 -13.43 13.72 -10.82
C GLY A 132 -13.19 14.09 -9.36
N THR A 133 -11.95 13.94 -8.89
CA THR A 133 -11.49 14.29 -7.53
C THR A 133 -10.01 14.65 -7.56
N ASP A 134 -9.61 15.64 -6.75
CA ASP A 134 -8.21 16.07 -6.53
C ASP A 134 -7.61 15.46 -5.25
N HIS A 135 -8.37 14.62 -4.53
CA HIS A 135 -7.95 14.00 -3.26
C HIS A 135 -7.18 12.69 -3.43
N ILE A 136 -6.59 12.45 -4.62
CA ILE A 136 -5.78 11.25 -4.89
C ILE A 136 -4.48 11.62 -5.59
N GLU A 137 -3.44 10.86 -5.29
CA GLU A 137 -2.17 10.89 -6.02
C GLU A 137 -1.94 9.51 -6.66
N VAL A 138 -1.46 9.51 -7.90
CA VAL A 138 -1.22 8.27 -8.67
C VAL A 138 0.27 8.13 -8.94
N TYR A 139 0.80 6.96 -8.61
CA TYR A 139 2.23 6.65 -8.74
C TYR A 139 2.45 5.60 -9.84
N GLU A 140 3.20 6.01 -10.86
CA GLU A 140 3.74 5.21 -11.99
C GLU A 140 2.76 4.56 -12.99
N ASN A 141 3.23 4.44 -14.25
CA ASN A 141 2.55 3.76 -15.35
C ASN A 141 3.39 2.54 -15.76
N TYR A 142 2.94 1.33 -15.44
CA TYR A 142 3.69 0.09 -15.68
C TYR A 142 3.21 -0.74 -16.87
N THR A 143 2.20 -0.27 -17.62
CA THR A 143 1.70 -0.94 -18.81
C THR A 143 2.07 -0.15 -20.05
N GLN A 144 3.15 -0.58 -20.71
CA GLN A 144 3.47 -0.22 -22.11
C GLN A 144 2.88 -1.25 -23.05
#